data_AF-A0A1Y2FZ44-F1
#
_entry.id   AF-A0A1Y2FZ44-F1
#
_cell.length_a   1.000
_cell.length_b   1.000
_cell.length_c   1.000
_cell.angle_alpha   90.00
_cell.angle_beta   90.00
_cell.angle_gamma   90.00
#
_symmetry.space_group_name_H-M   'P 1'
#
loop_
_entity.id
_entity.type
_entity.pdbx_description
1 polymer ?
#
loop_
_entity_poly.entity_id
_entity_poly.type
_entity_poly.pdbx_seq_one_letter_code
_entity_poly.pdbx_strand_id
1 'polypeptide(L)'
;MCSSHGNPTSSSPPKRPADPAILARLADAHCHPSDDESFEGALESIASSKLGTICAMSSSLENQEITTKLWERNKNKILPCYGLHPWFIHSLSLSDSPTVPTREEHYTTLFPSSTDVSQPSPSLATLLSSLPPPLLLSNFLSTLTNNLEAHPTALLGEIGLDKAFRIPNPPELASSAKNSDLQTPLAHQIAVAEAQIRVAIRLERHLSFHSVRAPQDTVRLLERIRGEPDGWGRVHVCLHSFGGSPETAKQVQKMHPNAFFSFSTIISGRSPRFHELLRAINADRLLVESDFSHTSQLDAQVWEVFEEICEAREWSAEECVEQLETNWRKFLELEPDGMGGRRQTKKQRRLEKGQAAEEVDEVEESNPK
;
A
#
# COMPACT_ATOMS: atom_id res chain seq x y z
N MET A 1 6.73 -6.02 -16.33
CA MET A 1 5.70 -5.11 -16.91
C MET A 1 5.58 -3.77 -16.19
N CYS A 2 6.50 -3.42 -15.27
CA CYS A 2 6.85 -2.05 -14.89
C CYS A 2 7.80 -1.34 -15.89
N SER A 3 8.02 -1.92 -17.08
CA SER A 3 9.16 -1.57 -17.93
C SER A 3 8.85 -0.58 -19.06
N SER A 4 7.88 0.32 -18.90
CA SER A 4 7.58 1.29 -20.00
C SER A 4 7.01 2.62 -19.54
N HIS A 5 7.42 3.10 -18.37
CA HIS A 5 7.48 4.54 -18.16
C HIS A 5 8.94 4.86 -18.48
N GLY A 6 9.20 5.54 -19.60
CA GLY A 6 10.56 5.84 -20.04
C GLY A 6 11.36 6.42 -18.88
N ASN A 7 12.63 6.01 -18.76
CA ASN A 7 13.54 6.37 -17.65
C ASN A 7 13.20 7.75 -17.12
N PRO A 8 12.50 7.86 -15.98
CA PRO A 8 12.30 9.15 -15.36
C PRO A 8 13.66 9.51 -14.77
N THR A 9 14.49 10.14 -15.59
CA THR A 9 15.68 10.83 -15.11
C THR A 9 15.19 11.90 -14.15
N SER A 10 15.68 11.87 -12.90
CA SER A 10 15.54 12.93 -11.91
C SER A 10 15.49 14.29 -12.61
N SER A 11 14.39 15.03 -12.42
CA SER A 11 14.11 16.24 -13.18
C SER A 11 14.93 17.44 -12.71
N SER A 12 15.76 17.31 -11.68
CA SER A 12 16.58 18.40 -11.15
C SER A 12 17.83 17.85 -10.45
N PRO A 13 19.02 18.41 -10.69
CA PRO A 13 20.20 18.04 -9.91
C PRO A 13 19.93 18.30 -8.42
N PRO A 14 20.45 17.45 -7.51
CA PRO A 14 20.20 17.60 -6.07
C PRO A 14 20.70 18.97 -5.61
N LYS A 15 19.96 19.61 -4.70
CA LYS A 15 20.26 20.98 -4.24
C LYS A 15 21.55 20.98 -3.44
N ARG A 16 21.85 19.86 -2.76
CA ARG A 16 23.10 19.59 -2.04
C ARG A 16 23.59 18.16 -2.32
N PRO A 17 24.91 17.89 -2.24
CA PRO A 17 25.42 16.53 -2.28
C PRO A 17 24.78 15.68 -1.19
N ALA A 18 24.45 14.42 -1.52
CA ALA A 18 23.89 13.49 -0.55
C ALA A 18 24.87 13.21 0.59
N ASP A 19 24.41 13.34 1.83
CA ASP A 19 25.19 13.02 3.01
C ASP A 19 24.99 11.54 3.39
N PRO A 20 26.04 10.70 3.31
CA PRO A 20 25.96 9.28 3.66
C PRO A 20 25.54 9.02 5.11
N ALA A 21 25.88 9.91 6.05
CA ALA A 21 25.52 9.77 7.46
C ALA A 21 24.02 10.01 7.69
N ILE A 22 23.41 10.92 6.92
CA ILE A 22 21.96 11.14 6.92
C ILE A 22 21.27 9.95 6.25
N LEU A 23 21.70 9.54 5.06
CA LEU A 23 21.10 8.41 4.34
C LEU A 23 21.08 7.13 5.18
N ALA A 24 22.15 6.86 5.95
CA ALA A 24 22.23 5.70 6.83
C ALA A 24 21.17 5.64 7.93
N ARG A 25 20.52 6.78 8.22
CA ARG A 25 19.42 6.90 9.20
C ARG A 25 18.03 6.90 8.55
N LEU A 26 17.97 7.04 7.23
CA LEU A 26 16.72 7.04 6.48
C LEU A 26 16.34 5.61 6.06
N ALA A 27 15.04 5.38 6.02
CA ALA A 27 14.45 4.19 5.44
C ALA A 27 13.72 4.58 4.15
N ASP A 28 14.06 3.92 3.05
CA ASP A 28 13.21 3.92 1.87
C ASP A 28 11.96 3.07 2.18
N ALA A 29 10.85 3.75 2.49
CA ALA A 29 9.62 3.10 2.92
C ALA A 29 8.91 2.32 1.80
N HIS A 30 9.29 2.53 0.54
CA HIS A 30 8.66 1.88 -0.61
C HIS A 30 9.55 1.89 -1.86
N CYS A 31 9.98 0.71 -2.32
CA CYS A 31 10.62 0.56 -3.63
C CYS A 31 10.45 -0.84 -4.22
N HIS A 32 10.86 -1.01 -5.48
CA HIS A 32 10.62 -2.20 -6.30
C HIS A 32 11.91 -2.86 -6.80
N PRO A 33 12.85 -3.26 -5.91
CA PRO A 33 14.12 -3.84 -6.33
C PRO A 33 13.95 -5.19 -7.05
N SER A 34 12.81 -5.86 -6.87
CA SER A 34 12.46 -7.09 -7.59
C SER A 34 12.13 -6.84 -9.08
N ASP A 35 11.85 -5.60 -9.46
CA ASP A 35 11.59 -5.17 -10.84
C ASP A 35 12.83 -4.54 -11.52
N ASP A 36 14.00 -4.60 -10.87
CA ASP A 36 15.27 -4.15 -11.47
C ASP A 36 15.61 -5.01 -12.72
N GLU A 37 16.39 -4.46 -13.64
CA GLU A 37 16.78 -5.11 -14.89
C GLU A 37 17.60 -6.39 -14.64
N SER A 38 18.35 -6.44 -13.54
CA SER A 38 19.22 -7.56 -13.17
C SER A 38 19.17 -7.83 -11.68
N PHE A 39 18.91 -9.08 -11.30
CA PHE A 39 18.95 -9.50 -9.90
C PHE A 39 20.34 -9.29 -9.26
N GLU A 40 21.42 -9.63 -9.96
CA GLU A 40 22.78 -9.44 -9.42
C GLU A 40 23.14 -7.94 -9.36
N GLY A 41 22.73 -7.15 -10.35
CA GLY A 41 22.90 -5.69 -10.33
C GLY A 41 22.14 -5.04 -9.17
N ALA A 42 20.94 -5.55 -8.86
CA ALA A 42 20.17 -5.15 -7.69
C ALA A 42 20.91 -5.45 -6.39
N LEU A 43 21.47 -6.66 -6.25
CA LEU A 43 22.25 -7.03 -5.07
C LEU A 43 23.47 -6.11 -4.86
N GLU A 44 24.23 -5.84 -5.92
CA GLU A 44 25.40 -4.95 -5.87
C GLU A 44 25.03 -3.50 -5.48
N SER A 45 23.94 -2.99 -6.07
CA SER A 45 23.44 -1.65 -5.80
C SER A 45 22.89 -1.52 -4.37
N ILE A 46 22.11 -2.51 -3.91
CA ILE A 46 21.62 -2.57 -2.52
C ILE A 46 22.81 -2.64 -1.55
N ALA A 47 23.82 -3.45 -1.82
CA ALA A 47 24.99 -3.55 -0.97
C ALA A 47 25.77 -2.23 -0.89
N SER A 48 25.88 -1.50 -2.00
CA SER A 48 26.64 -0.24 -2.08
C SER A 48 25.89 1.01 -1.60
N SER A 49 24.55 0.98 -1.60
CA SER A 49 23.65 2.04 -1.11
C SER A 49 24.04 2.52 0.30
N LYS A 50 23.75 3.78 0.63
CA LYS A 50 23.96 4.36 1.96
C LYS A 50 22.71 4.34 2.83
N LEU A 51 21.57 3.94 2.30
CA LEU A 51 20.31 3.87 3.06
C LEU A 51 20.40 2.89 4.24
N GLY A 52 19.77 3.25 5.34
CA GLY A 52 19.70 2.40 6.54
C GLY A 52 18.75 1.22 6.35
N THR A 53 17.60 1.44 5.70
CA THR A 53 16.61 0.39 5.42
C THR A 53 15.98 0.60 4.05
N ILE A 54 15.66 -0.50 3.36
CA ILE A 54 15.05 -0.53 2.04
C ILE A 54 13.85 -1.49 2.10
N CYS A 55 12.64 -0.96 1.94
CA CYS A 55 11.41 -1.76 1.93
C CYS A 55 11.14 -2.29 0.53
N ALA A 56 11.45 -3.57 0.32
CA ALA A 56 11.34 -4.23 -0.97
C ALA A 56 9.92 -4.78 -1.20
N MET A 57 9.14 -4.11 -2.04
CA MET A 57 7.77 -4.50 -2.36
C MET A 57 7.74 -5.68 -3.34
N SER A 58 6.93 -6.70 -3.03
CA SER A 58 6.46 -7.63 -4.06
C SER A 58 5.24 -7.03 -4.74
N SER A 59 5.30 -6.83 -6.06
CA SER A 59 4.17 -6.27 -6.81
C SER A 59 3.34 -7.36 -7.50
N SER A 60 3.99 -8.41 -8.02
CA SER A 60 3.37 -9.51 -8.77
C SER A 60 3.44 -10.85 -8.02
N LEU A 61 2.82 -11.89 -8.60
CA LEU A 61 2.95 -13.26 -8.11
C LEU A 61 4.38 -13.78 -8.25
N GLU A 62 5.08 -13.44 -9.34
CA GLU A 62 6.47 -13.87 -9.56
C GLU A 62 7.45 -13.17 -8.62
N ASN A 63 7.21 -11.89 -8.31
CA ASN A 63 8.14 -11.08 -7.52
C ASN A 63 8.18 -11.48 -6.03
N GLN A 64 7.22 -12.27 -5.54
CA GLN A 64 7.20 -12.77 -4.15
C GLN A 64 8.50 -13.49 -3.79
N GLU A 65 8.95 -14.42 -4.64
CA GLU A 65 10.16 -15.23 -4.38
C GLU A 65 11.43 -14.40 -4.57
N ILE A 66 11.45 -13.47 -5.53
CA ILE A 66 12.58 -12.56 -5.76
C ILE A 66 12.79 -11.67 -4.53
N THR A 67 11.72 -11.11 -3.96
CA THR A 67 11.79 -10.30 -2.74
C THR A 67 12.39 -11.10 -1.57
N THR A 68 12.01 -12.37 -1.40
CA THR A 68 12.62 -13.26 -0.39
C THR A 68 14.12 -13.44 -0.64
N LYS A 69 14.54 -13.70 -1.88
CA LYS A 69 15.97 -13.88 -2.23
C LYS A 69 16.78 -12.60 -2.00
N LEU A 70 16.24 -11.43 -2.31
CA LEU A 70 16.87 -10.14 -2.02
C LEU A 70 17.08 -9.95 -0.52
N TRP A 71 16.06 -10.28 0.28
CA TRP A 71 16.16 -10.24 1.75
C TRP A 71 17.21 -11.22 2.28
N GLU A 72 17.22 -12.47 1.83
CA GLU A 72 18.17 -13.50 2.29
C GLU A 72 19.62 -13.07 2.12
N ARG A 73 19.92 -12.36 1.03
CA ARG A 73 21.26 -11.85 0.71
C ARG A 73 21.59 -10.53 1.42
N ASN A 74 20.61 -9.78 1.90
CA ASN A 74 20.78 -8.44 2.49
C ASN A 74 19.94 -8.22 3.75
N LYS A 75 19.91 -9.20 4.67
CA LYS A 75 19.01 -9.22 5.85
C LYS A 75 19.05 -7.99 6.75
N ASN A 76 20.19 -7.30 6.81
CA ASN A 76 20.38 -6.11 7.66
C ASN A 76 19.88 -4.81 7.01
N LYS A 77 19.47 -4.87 5.74
CA LYS A 77 19.15 -3.68 4.94
C LYS A 77 17.78 -3.77 4.28
N ILE A 78 17.43 -4.96 3.80
CA ILE A 78 16.14 -5.19 3.14
C ILE A 78 15.09 -5.54 4.19
N LEU A 79 13.95 -4.86 4.14
CA LEU A 79 12.71 -5.26 4.78
C LEU A 79 11.78 -5.84 3.70
N PRO A 80 11.53 -7.15 3.66
CA PRO A 80 10.71 -7.73 2.62
C PRO A 80 9.25 -7.35 2.85
N CYS A 81 8.55 -6.99 1.79
CA CYS A 81 7.13 -6.69 1.82
C CYS A 81 6.41 -7.64 0.87
N TYR A 82 5.37 -8.32 1.36
CA TYR A 82 4.62 -9.31 0.60
C TYR A 82 3.20 -8.82 0.37
N GLY A 83 2.73 -8.85 -0.87
CA GLY A 83 1.42 -8.38 -1.28
C GLY A 83 1.22 -8.52 -2.79
N LEU A 84 -0.02 -8.38 -3.25
CA LEU A 84 -0.33 -8.35 -4.68
C LEU A 84 -0.92 -7.00 -5.07
N HIS A 85 -0.21 -6.33 -5.96
CA HIS A 85 -0.55 -5.01 -6.48
C HIS A 85 -1.84 -5.06 -7.31
N PRO A 86 -2.72 -4.03 -7.27
CA PRO A 86 -3.97 -3.96 -8.05
C PRO A 86 -3.83 -4.19 -9.56
N TRP A 87 -2.63 -4.10 -10.11
CA TRP A 87 -2.37 -4.42 -11.51
C TRP A 87 -2.49 -5.92 -11.81
N PHE A 88 -2.13 -6.79 -10.86
CA PHE A 88 -2.02 -8.24 -11.09
C PHE A 88 -3.21 -9.03 -10.55
N ILE A 89 -4.06 -8.42 -9.71
CA ILE A 89 -5.19 -9.11 -9.06
C ILE A 89 -6.29 -9.58 -10.04
N HIS A 90 -6.25 -9.14 -11.31
CA HIS A 90 -7.17 -9.62 -12.33
C HIS A 90 -7.02 -11.14 -12.58
N SER A 91 -5.85 -11.69 -12.24
CA SER A 91 -5.61 -13.14 -12.23
C SER A 91 -6.27 -13.86 -11.05
N LEU A 92 -6.68 -13.16 -10.00
CA LEU A 92 -7.30 -13.78 -8.84
C LEU A 92 -8.79 -13.98 -9.05
N SER A 93 -9.26 -15.21 -8.85
CA SER A 93 -10.67 -15.56 -8.79
C SER A 93 -11.19 -15.46 -7.36
N LEU A 94 -12.36 -14.83 -7.21
CA LEU A 94 -13.11 -14.76 -5.95
C LEU A 94 -14.09 -15.94 -5.78
N SER A 95 -13.97 -16.98 -6.61
CA SER A 95 -14.82 -18.16 -6.52
C SER A 95 -14.64 -18.89 -5.19
N ASP A 96 -15.75 -19.25 -4.54
CA ASP A 96 -15.77 -20.11 -3.36
C ASP A 96 -15.63 -21.61 -3.72
N SER A 97 -15.55 -21.94 -5.02
CA SER A 97 -15.34 -23.33 -5.47
C SER A 97 -13.94 -23.82 -5.12
N PRO A 98 -13.75 -25.09 -4.72
CA PRO A 98 -12.43 -25.67 -4.55
C PRO A 98 -11.68 -25.84 -5.89
N THR A 99 -12.39 -25.78 -7.02
CA THR A 99 -11.77 -25.88 -8.36
C THR A 99 -11.48 -24.50 -8.91
N VAL A 100 -10.23 -24.30 -9.36
CA VAL A 100 -9.85 -23.10 -10.11
C VAL A 100 -10.69 -23.03 -11.40
N PRO A 101 -11.39 -21.92 -11.70
CA PRO A 101 -12.13 -21.78 -12.95
C PRO A 101 -11.18 -21.82 -14.15
N THR A 102 -11.70 -22.15 -15.33
CA THR A 102 -10.95 -22.00 -16.57
C THR A 102 -10.67 -20.52 -16.85
N ARG A 103 -9.70 -20.26 -17.74
CA ARG A 103 -9.34 -18.89 -18.14
C ARG A 103 -10.55 -18.18 -18.76
N GLU A 104 -11.27 -18.88 -19.61
CA GLU A 104 -12.45 -18.43 -20.34
C GLU A 104 -13.56 -18.03 -19.35
N GLU A 105 -13.90 -18.90 -18.39
CA GLU A 105 -14.94 -18.65 -17.39
C GLU A 105 -14.59 -17.46 -16.49
N HIS A 106 -13.36 -17.43 -15.97
CA HIS A 106 -12.91 -16.39 -15.04
C HIS A 106 -12.96 -15.01 -15.68
N TYR A 107 -12.32 -14.83 -16.84
CA TYR A 107 -12.21 -13.51 -17.44
C TYR A 107 -13.49 -13.03 -18.13
N THR A 108 -14.32 -13.95 -18.63
CA THR A 108 -15.67 -13.59 -19.11
C THR A 108 -16.51 -13.02 -17.98
N THR A 109 -16.42 -13.61 -16.79
CA THR A 109 -17.12 -13.11 -15.59
C THR A 109 -16.54 -11.79 -15.09
N LEU A 110 -15.21 -11.65 -15.11
CA LEU A 110 -14.52 -10.47 -14.57
C LEU A 110 -14.67 -9.23 -15.46
N PHE A 111 -14.75 -9.41 -16.78
CA PHE A 111 -14.80 -8.34 -17.77
C PHE A 111 -16.07 -8.40 -18.63
N PRO A 112 -17.25 -8.07 -18.05
CA PRO A 112 -18.49 -7.98 -18.81
C PRO A 112 -18.45 -6.79 -19.78
N SER A 113 -19.26 -6.84 -20.83
CA SER A 113 -19.45 -5.73 -21.76
C SER A 113 -20.13 -4.55 -21.07
N SER A 114 -19.71 -3.34 -21.42
CA SER A 114 -20.29 -2.10 -20.92
C SER A 114 -21.70 -1.83 -21.46
N THR A 115 -22.06 -2.43 -22.60
CA THR A 115 -23.39 -2.28 -23.24
C THR A 115 -24.36 -3.40 -22.87
N ASP A 116 -23.86 -4.61 -22.58
CA ASP A 116 -24.65 -5.76 -22.16
C ASP A 116 -23.84 -6.61 -21.17
N VAL A 117 -24.17 -6.48 -19.89
CA VAL A 117 -23.44 -7.17 -18.81
C VAL A 117 -23.57 -8.70 -18.85
N SER A 118 -24.46 -9.25 -19.68
CA SER A 118 -24.59 -10.70 -19.91
C SER A 118 -23.56 -11.26 -20.91
N GLN A 119 -22.84 -10.38 -21.62
CA GLN A 119 -21.83 -10.73 -22.61
C GLN A 119 -20.44 -10.31 -22.15
N PRO A 120 -19.36 -11.01 -22.56
CA PRO A 120 -18.00 -10.54 -22.33
C PRO A 120 -17.71 -9.24 -23.08
N SER A 121 -16.75 -8.46 -22.56
CA SER A 121 -16.19 -7.32 -23.29
C SER A 121 -15.67 -7.75 -24.67
N PRO A 122 -15.94 -7.00 -25.75
CA PRO A 122 -15.43 -7.33 -27.09
C PRO A 122 -13.91 -7.47 -27.15
N SER A 123 -13.18 -6.67 -26.37
CA SER A 123 -11.73 -6.70 -26.29
C SER A 123 -11.18 -7.92 -25.56
N LEU A 124 -12.01 -8.66 -24.83
CA LEU A 124 -11.57 -9.86 -24.12
C LEU A 124 -11.13 -10.95 -25.10
N ALA A 125 -11.86 -11.13 -26.21
CA ALA A 125 -11.59 -12.21 -27.16
C ALA A 125 -10.17 -12.16 -27.75
N THR A 126 -9.63 -10.95 -27.96
CA THR A 126 -8.28 -10.75 -28.49
C THR A 126 -7.18 -10.89 -27.45
N LEU A 127 -7.52 -10.68 -26.17
CA LEU A 127 -6.56 -10.70 -25.06
C LEU A 127 -6.52 -12.03 -24.32
N LEU A 128 -7.59 -12.82 -24.38
CA LEU A 128 -7.80 -13.99 -23.54
C LEU A 128 -6.61 -14.95 -23.53
N SER A 129 -6.02 -15.27 -24.69
CA SER A 129 -4.86 -16.18 -24.77
C SER A 129 -3.60 -15.64 -24.11
N SER A 130 -3.46 -14.32 -23.97
CA SER A 130 -2.31 -13.65 -23.34
C SER A 130 -2.48 -13.46 -21.84
N LEU A 131 -3.70 -13.59 -21.30
CA LEU A 131 -3.98 -13.43 -19.89
C LEU A 131 -3.44 -14.63 -19.07
N PRO A 132 -2.90 -14.37 -17.86
CA PRO A 132 -2.35 -15.42 -17.02
C PRO A 132 -3.43 -16.45 -16.62
N PRO A 133 -3.05 -17.69 -16.28
CA PRO A 133 -4.00 -18.63 -15.71
C PRO A 133 -4.57 -18.07 -14.39
N PRO A 134 -5.87 -18.23 -14.12
CA PRO A 134 -6.45 -17.75 -12.88
C PRO A 134 -5.92 -18.51 -11.67
N LEU A 135 -5.90 -17.85 -10.51
CA LEU A 135 -5.55 -18.40 -9.21
C LEU A 135 -6.67 -18.11 -8.21
N LEU A 136 -7.04 -19.06 -7.36
CA LEU A 136 -8.00 -18.78 -6.29
C LEU A 136 -7.41 -17.79 -5.28
N LEU A 137 -8.19 -16.79 -4.87
CA LEU A 137 -7.78 -15.84 -3.84
C LEU A 137 -7.35 -16.57 -2.56
N SER A 138 -8.06 -17.63 -2.15
CA SER A 138 -7.72 -18.45 -0.98
C SER A 138 -6.31 -19.08 -1.06
N ASN A 139 -5.91 -19.57 -2.24
CA ASN A 139 -4.58 -20.11 -2.47
C ASN A 139 -3.52 -19.02 -2.34
N PHE A 140 -3.75 -17.85 -2.96
CA PHE A 140 -2.84 -16.70 -2.82
C PHE A 140 -2.71 -16.25 -1.36
N LEU A 141 -3.82 -16.12 -0.63
CA LEU A 141 -3.81 -15.72 0.79
C LEU A 141 -3.07 -16.73 1.67
N SER A 142 -3.10 -18.01 1.32
CA SER A 142 -2.32 -19.06 2.01
C SER A 142 -0.83 -18.83 1.79
N THR A 143 -0.40 -18.59 0.55
CA THR A 143 0.99 -18.22 0.24
C THR A 143 1.43 -16.94 0.96
N LEU A 144 0.60 -15.90 0.92
CA LEU A 144 0.86 -14.63 1.61
C LEU A 144 1.02 -14.84 3.13
N THR A 145 0.14 -15.64 3.73
CA THR A 145 0.21 -15.97 5.17
C THR A 145 1.53 -16.67 5.48
N ASN A 146 1.90 -17.70 4.71
CA ASN A 146 3.15 -18.43 4.91
C ASN A 146 4.38 -17.51 4.80
N ASN A 147 4.40 -16.59 3.82
CA ASN A 147 5.50 -15.65 3.66
C ASN A 147 5.62 -14.70 4.87
N LEU A 148 4.51 -14.16 5.37
CA LEU A 148 4.48 -13.23 6.51
C LEU A 148 4.76 -13.92 7.86
N GLU A 149 4.47 -15.21 7.98
CA GLU A 149 4.83 -16.02 9.16
C GLU A 149 6.32 -16.39 9.15
N ALA A 150 6.86 -16.75 7.97
CA ALA A 150 8.29 -17.05 7.80
C ALA A 150 9.20 -15.82 8.02
N HIS A 151 8.65 -14.60 7.85
CA HIS A 151 9.38 -13.34 7.98
C HIS A 151 8.63 -12.41 8.95
N PRO A 152 8.81 -12.54 10.28
CA PRO A 152 8.02 -11.83 11.27
C PRO A 152 8.11 -10.30 11.21
N THR A 153 9.20 -9.76 10.67
CA THR A 153 9.40 -8.31 10.49
C THR A 153 8.89 -7.81 9.14
N ALA A 154 8.45 -8.68 8.24
CA ALA A 154 7.97 -8.28 6.92
C ALA A 154 6.73 -7.39 7.00
N LEU A 155 6.51 -6.60 5.97
CA LEU A 155 5.28 -5.80 5.84
C LEU A 155 4.34 -6.42 4.81
N LEU A 156 3.08 -6.00 4.83
CA LEU A 156 2.15 -6.27 3.73
C LEU A 156 2.31 -5.18 2.66
N GLY A 157 2.75 -5.54 1.45
CA GLY A 157 2.87 -4.57 0.37
C GLY A 157 3.55 -5.12 -0.88
N GLU A 158 3.23 -4.58 -2.07
CA GLU A 158 2.30 -3.48 -2.28
C GLU A 158 0.88 -3.98 -2.55
N ILE A 159 -0.13 -3.38 -1.90
CA ILE A 159 -1.55 -3.68 -2.13
C ILE A 159 -2.33 -2.39 -2.35
N GLY A 160 -3.53 -2.44 -2.93
CA GLY A 160 -4.39 -1.24 -2.94
C GLY A 160 -5.38 -1.16 -4.09
N LEU A 161 -5.69 0.06 -4.51
CA LEU A 161 -6.71 0.37 -5.51
C LEU A 161 -6.14 1.27 -6.62
N ASP A 162 -6.33 0.86 -7.88
CA ASP A 162 -5.95 1.64 -9.06
C ASP A 162 -7.10 1.70 -10.08
N LYS A 163 -7.73 2.87 -10.18
CA LYS A 163 -8.79 3.16 -11.16
C LYS A 163 -8.26 3.72 -12.48
N ALA A 164 -6.96 3.97 -12.60
CA ALA A 164 -6.32 4.34 -13.85
C ALA A 164 -5.83 3.13 -14.65
N PHE A 165 -5.44 2.05 -13.97
CA PHE A 165 -4.86 0.88 -14.62
C PHE A 165 -5.79 0.25 -15.65
N ARG A 166 -5.17 -0.21 -16.75
CA ARG A 166 -5.79 -0.95 -17.84
C ARG A 166 -4.86 -2.10 -18.21
N ILE A 167 -5.43 -3.26 -18.53
CA ILE A 167 -4.63 -4.44 -18.89
C ILE A 167 -3.76 -4.12 -20.11
N PRO A 168 -2.42 -4.28 -20.06
CA PRO A 168 -1.56 -4.04 -21.21
C PRO A 168 -1.92 -4.93 -22.39
N ASN A 169 -1.82 -4.39 -23.60
CA ASN A 169 -1.93 -5.20 -24.80
C ASN A 169 -0.65 -6.02 -25.00
N PRO A 170 -0.74 -7.27 -25.48
CA PRO A 170 0.43 -8.05 -25.83
C PRO A 170 1.18 -7.40 -27.01
N PRO A 171 2.47 -7.72 -27.23
CA PRO A 171 3.31 -7.04 -28.22
C PRO A 171 2.69 -6.93 -29.61
N GLU A 172 1.92 -7.92 -30.03
CA GLU A 172 1.24 -7.96 -31.33
C GLU A 172 0.18 -6.86 -31.49
N LEU A 173 -0.47 -6.46 -30.39
CA LEU A 173 -1.53 -5.45 -30.34
C LEU A 173 -1.04 -4.09 -29.82
N ALA A 174 0.09 -4.07 -29.10
CA ALA A 174 0.65 -2.89 -28.46
C ALA A 174 1.06 -1.77 -29.43
N SER A 175 1.26 -2.10 -30.72
CA SER A 175 1.59 -1.15 -31.79
C SER A 175 0.48 -0.11 -32.04
N SER A 176 -0.78 -0.49 -31.84
CA SER A 176 -1.94 0.40 -32.05
C SER A 176 -2.33 1.14 -30.78
N ALA A 177 -2.33 0.44 -29.65
CA ALA A 177 -2.57 1.02 -28.34
C ALA A 177 -1.80 0.20 -27.31
N LYS A 178 -1.05 0.87 -26.44
CA LYS A 178 -0.24 0.20 -25.41
C LYS A 178 -1.08 -0.61 -24.43
N ASN A 179 -2.24 -0.09 -24.04
CA ASN A 179 -3.15 -0.73 -23.09
C ASN A 179 -4.51 -1.00 -23.75
N SER A 180 -5.19 -2.04 -23.28
CA SER A 180 -6.58 -2.35 -23.63
C SER A 180 -7.57 -1.42 -22.93
N ASP A 181 -8.85 -1.59 -23.21
CA ASP A 181 -9.94 -0.99 -22.43
C ASP A 181 -10.34 -1.83 -21.20
N LEU A 182 -9.80 -3.04 -21.05
CA LEU A 182 -10.10 -3.92 -19.92
C LEU A 182 -9.55 -3.33 -18.63
N GLN A 183 -10.43 -3.19 -17.65
CA GLN A 183 -10.13 -2.70 -16.32
C GLN A 183 -10.71 -3.66 -15.28
N THR A 184 -9.90 -4.08 -14.31
CA THR A 184 -10.37 -4.86 -13.18
C THR A 184 -11.44 -4.07 -12.42
N PRO A 185 -12.67 -4.60 -12.26
CA PRO A 185 -13.75 -3.89 -11.58
C PRO A 185 -13.33 -3.45 -10.17
N LEU A 186 -13.72 -2.23 -9.78
CA LEU A 186 -13.37 -1.68 -8.48
C LEU A 186 -13.82 -2.58 -7.31
N ALA A 187 -14.99 -3.22 -7.43
CA ALA A 187 -15.48 -4.16 -6.42
C ALA A 187 -14.52 -5.34 -6.23
N HIS A 188 -13.91 -5.84 -7.32
CA HIS A 188 -12.90 -6.90 -7.26
C HIS A 188 -11.61 -6.40 -6.61
N GLN A 189 -11.15 -5.19 -6.95
CA GLN A 189 -9.99 -4.57 -6.31
C GLN A 189 -10.17 -4.41 -4.80
N ILE A 190 -11.33 -3.91 -4.39
CA ILE A 190 -11.70 -3.74 -2.99
C ILE A 190 -11.73 -5.09 -2.26
N ALA A 191 -12.33 -6.13 -2.85
CA ALA A 191 -12.42 -7.45 -2.23
C ALA A 191 -11.03 -8.07 -1.99
N VAL A 192 -10.14 -8.00 -2.99
CA VAL A 192 -8.78 -8.54 -2.88
C VAL A 192 -7.94 -7.72 -1.89
N ALA A 193 -7.99 -6.39 -1.95
CA ALA A 193 -7.25 -5.52 -1.02
C ALA A 193 -7.70 -5.77 0.43
N GLU A 194 -9.01 -5.87 0.66
CA GLU A 194 -9.54 -6.16 1.99
C GLU A 194 -9.09 -7.52 2.53
N ALA A 195 -9.13 -8.56 1.69
CA ALA A 195 -8.72 -9.90 2.11
C ALA A 195 -7.23 -9.94 2.51
N GLN A 196 -6.36 -9.21 1.79
CA GLN A 196 -4.97 -9.04 2.15
C GLN A 196 -4.79 -8.27 3.46
N ILE A 197 -5.53 -7.17 3.66
CA ILE A 197 -5.49 -6.41 4.92
C ILE A 197 -5.90 -7.28 6.12
N ARG A 198 -6.92 -8.14 5.96
CA ARG A 198 -7.34 -9.05 7.03
C ARG A 198 -6.22 -10.02 7.45
N VAL A 199 -5.37 -10.45 6.51
CA VAL A 199 -4.16 -11.22 6.85
C VAL A 199 -3.18 -10.38 7.66
N ALA A 200 -2.92 -9.14 7.24
CA ALA A 200 -2.04 -8.23 7.98
C ALA A 200 -2.55 -7.92 9.39
N ILE A 201 -3.85 -7.70 9.59
CA ILE A 201 -4.41 -7.48 10.93
C ILE A 201 -4.20 -8.71 11.81
N ARG A 202 -4.54 -9.91 11.29
CA ARG A 202 -4.39 -11.17 12.02
C ARG A 202 -2.95 -11.44 12.44
N LEU A 203 -2.00 -11.09 11.58
CA LEU A 203 -0.57 -11.31 11.82
C LEU A 203 0.13 -10.10 12.43
N GLU A 204 -0.55 -8.99 12.67
CA GLU A 204 0.03 -7.74 13.18
C GLU A 204 1.16 -7.21 12.29
N ARG A 205 0.83 -7.02 11.00
CA ARG A 205 1.76 -6.53 9.98
C ARG A 205 1.34 -5.13 9.54
N HIS A 206 2.27 -4.18 9.58
CA HIS A 206 2.08 -2.87 8.96
C HIS A 206 2.04 -3.04 7.44
N LEU A 207 1.46 -2.07 6.73
CA LEU A 207 1.19 -2.23 5.31
C LEU A 207 1.47 -0.98 4.49
N SER A 208 1.83 -1.18 3.22
CA SER A 208 1.98 -0.13 2.21
C SER A 208 0.85 -0.20 1.20
N PHE A 209 0.12 0.91 1.03
CA PHE A 209 -1.15 0.96 0.33
C PHE A 209 -1.13 1.91 -0.88
N HIS A 210 -1.34 1.34 -2.06
CA HIS A 210 -1.49 2.00 -3.35
C HIS A 210 -2.87 2.64 -3.50
N SER A 211 -2.94 3.88 -3.98
CA SER A 211 -4.23 4.55 -4.20
C SER A 211 -4.19 5.53 -5.37
N VAL A 212 -4.44 5.04 -6.59
CA VAL A 212 -4.46 5.87 -7.81
C VAL A 212 -5.88 6.05 -8.33
N ARG A 213 -6.30 7.32 -8.46
CA ARG A 213 -7.66 7.75 -8.85
C ARG A 213 -8.78 7.13 -7.99
N ALA A 214 -8.44 6.67 -6.78
CA ALA A 214 -9.35 6.01 -5.84
C ALA A 214 -9.37 6.59 -4.41
N PRO A 215 -9.06 7.88 -4.13
CA PRO A 215 -8.88 8.36 -2.76
C PRO A 215 -10.14 8.21 -1.88
N GLN A 216 -11.33 8.44 -2.44
CA GLN A 216 -12.59 8.26 -1.70
C GLN A 216 -12.89 6.78 -1.45
N ASP A 217 -12.59 5.91 -2.41
CA ASP A 217 -12.79 4.46 -2.31
C ASP A 217 -11.83 3.88 -1.26
N THR A 218 -10.57 4.32 -1.26
CA THR A 218 -9.57 4.00 -0.23
C THR A 218 -10.06 4.42 1.16
N VAL A 219 -10.51 5.67 1.33
CA VAL A 219 -11.07 6.13 2.62
C VAL A 219 -12.22 5.24 3.09
N ARG A 220 -13.18 4.94 2.21
CA ARG A 220 -14.33 4.08 2.55
C ARG A 220 -13.92 2.66 2.92
N LEU A 221 -12.93 2.10 2.23
CA LEU A 221 -12.37 0.79 2.56
C LEU A 221 -11.75 0.79 3.95
N LEU A 222 -10.89 1.77 4.25
CA LEU A 222 -10.25 1.90 5.57
C LEU A 222 -11.28 2.15 6.67
N GLU A 223 -12.33 2.94 6.42
CA GLU A 223 -13.45 3.15 7.35
C GLU A 223 -14.22 1.85 7.62
N ARG A 224 -14.49 1.05 6.58
CA ARG A 224 -15.15 -0.26 6.72
C ARG A 224 -14.31 -1.21 7.56
N ILE A 225 -13.02 -1.37 7.22
CA ILE A 225 -12.10 -2.26 7.94
C ILE A 225 -11.93 -1.80 9.40
N ARG A 226 -11.87 -0.49 9.65
CA ARG A 226 -11.85 0.04 11.03
C ARG A 226 -13.09 -0.38 11.84
N GLY A 227 -14.23 -0.62 11.19
CA GLY A 227 -15.49 -1.01 11.83
C GLY A 227 -15.66 -2.51 12.09
N GLU A 228 -14.94 -3.36 11.35
CA GLU A 228 -15.18 -4.81 11.29
C GLU A 228 -14.26 -5.63 12.20
N PRO A 229 -12.98 -5.94 11.87
CA PRO A 229 -12.11 -6.68 12.77
C PRO A 229 -11.53 -5.83 13.91
N ASP A 230 -11.45 -6.43 15.09
CA ASP A 230 -10.55 -5.95 16.15
C ASP A 230 -9.09 -6.03 15.63
N GLY A 231 -8.26 -5.06 16.02
CA GLY A 231 -6.83 -5.05 15.66
C GLY A 231 -6.43 -4.09 14.54
N TRP A 232 -7.36 -3.53 13.73
CA TRP A 232 -6.99 -2.52 12.71
C TRP A 232 -6.22 -1.34 13.29
N GLY A 233 -6.59 -0.90 14.49
CA GLY A 233 -5.91 0.20 15.18
C GLY A 233 -4.49 -0.12 15.66
N ARG A 234 -4.08 -1.40 15.68
CA ARG A 234 -2.76 -1.86 16.12
C ARG A 234 -1.72 -1.79 15.01
N VAL A 235 -2.16 -2.00 13.76
CA VAL A 235 -1.30 -1.99 12.58
C VAL A 235 -1.30 -0.62 11.92
N HIS A 236 -0.15 -0.22 11.36
CA HIS A 236 -0.02 1.02 10.63
C HIS A 236 -0.22 0.82 9.13
N VAL A 237 -0.81 1.82 8.48
CA VAL A 237 -0.92 1.88 7.02
C VAL A 237 -0.12 3.07 6.51
N CYS A 238 0.85 2.81 5.65
CA CYS A 238 1.49 3.84 4.85
C CYS A 238 0.69 4.02 3.55
N LEU A 239 0.11 5.20 3.35
CA LEU A 239 -0.42 5.60 2.05
C LEU A 239 0.76 6.08 1.21
N HIS A 240 1.27 5.16 0.38
CA HIS A 240 2.47 5.40 -0.42
C HIS A 240 2.17 6.33 -1.60
N SER A 241 3.19 7.07 -2.03
CA SER A 241 3.16 8.08 -3.09
C SER A 241 1.85 8.87 -3.09
N PHE A 242 1.46 9.36 -1.92
CA PHE A 242 0.10 9.87 -1.71
C PHE A 242 -0.20 11.02 -2.69
N GLY A 243 -1.11 10.77 -3.64
CA GLY A 243 -1.49 11.71 -4.69
C GLY A 243 -2.74 12.54 -4.39
N GLY A 244 -3.24 12.50 -3.14
CA GLY A 244 -4.44 13.24 -2.73
C GLY A 244 -4.17 14.71 -2.40
N SER A 245 -5.25 15.47 -2.19
CA SER A 245 -5.14 16.88 -1.77
C SER A 245 -4.72 17.02 -0.31
N PRO A 246 -4.15 18.17 0.12
CA PRO A 246 -3.91 18.49 1.53
C PRO A 246 -5.15 18.31 2.41
N GLU A 247 -6.33 18.63 1.88
CA GLU A 247 -7.61 18.48 2.58
C GLU A 247 -7.96 17.00 2.79
N THR A 248 -7.77 16.17 1.75
CA THR A 248 -7.93 14.72 1.84
C THR A 248 -6.96 14.13 2.86
N ALA A 249 -5.68 14.55 2.85
CA ALA A 249 -4.68 14.08 3.80
C ALA A 249 -5.08 14.40 5.25
N LYS A 250 -5.54 15.63 5.52
CA LYS A 250 -6.04 16.02 6.85
C LYS A 250 -7.24 15.19 7.29
N GLN A 251 -8.16 14.90 6.36
CA GLN A 251 -9.32 14.06 6.64
C GLN A 251 -8.89 12.62 7.01
N VAL A 252 -7.99 12.01 6.23
CA VAL A 252 -7.46 10.66 6.50
C VAL A 252 -6.82 10.62 7.89
N GLN A 253 -5.90 11.55 8.19
CA GLN A 253 -5.19 11.59 9.47
C GLN A 253 -6.13 11.70 10.69
N LYS A 254 -7.23 12.44 10.54
CA LYS A 254 -8.25 12.60 11.58
C LYS A 254 -9.04 11.30 11.82
N MET A 255 -9.30 10.52 10.77
CA MET A 255 -10.12 9.31 10.85
C MET A 255 -9.29 8.05 11.15
N HIS A 256 -8.04 8.05 10.71
CA HIS A 256 -7.09 6.95 10.80
C HIS A 256 -5.84 7.46 11.54
N PRO A 257 -5.79 7.36 12.87
CA PRO A 257 -4.61 7.74 13.63
C PRO A 257 -3.39 6.89 13.30
N ASN A 258 -3.61 5.67 12.79
CA ASN A 258 -2.62 4.70 12.37
C ASN A 258 -2.12 4.90 10.92
N ALA A 259 -2.51 6.00 10.25
CA ALA A 259 -2.11 6.28 8.87
C ALA A 259 -0.85 7.15 8.79
N PHE A 260 0.14 6.67 8.04
CA PHE A 260 1.38 7.33 7.66
C PHE A 260 1.35 7.65 6.16
N PHE A 261 2.24 8.56 5.73
CA PHE A 261 2.29 9.03 4.36
C PHE A 261 3.75 9.10 3.91
N SER A 262 4.03 8.48 2.78
CA SER A 262 5.29 8.63 2.06
C SER A 262 5.04 9.27 0.70
N PHE A 263 6.12 9.80 0.13
CA PHE A 263 6.09 10.57 -1.10
C PHE A 263 7.32 10.26 -1.93
N SER A 264 7.14 10.05 -3.23
CA SER A 264 8.21 10.09 -4.22
C SER A 264 8.16 11.41 -4.99
N THR A 265 9.32 11.95 -5.38
CA THR A 265 9.39 13.17 -6.22
C THR A 265 8.81 12.93 -7.61
N ILE A 266 8.95 11.70 -8.12
CA ILE A 266 8.54 11.31 -9.47
C ILE A 266 7.02 11.19 -9.59
N ILE A 267 6.31 10.81 -8.52
CA ILE A 267 4.85 10.73 -8.52
C ILE A 267 4.24 11.96 -7.85
N SER A 268 4.41 12.09 -6.54
CA SER A 268 3.78 13.15 -5.74
C SER A 268 4.43 14.51 -5.95
N GLY A 269 5.74 14.55 -6.19
CA GLY A 269 6.50 15.78 -6.41
C GLY A 269 6.11 16.56 -7.68
N ARG A 270 5.43 15.92 -8.63
CA ARG A 270 4.88 16.58 -9.82
C ARG A 270 3.72 17.54 -9.52
N SER A 271 3.13 17.44 -8.33
CA SER A 271 2.01 18.30 -7.93
C SER A 271 2.51 19.72 -7.65
N PRO A 272 1.87 20.77 -8.21
CA PRO A 272 2.20 22.15 -7.85
C PRO A 272 1.90 22.47 -6.37
N ARG A 273 1.11 21.63 -5.69
CA ARG A 273 0.79 21.73 -4.27
C ARG A 273 1.64 20.80 -3.41
N PHE A 274 2.75 20.26 -3.93
CA PHE A 274 3.55 19.25 -3.21
C PHE A 274 4.03 19.74 -1.84
N HIS A 275 4.64 20.91 -1.75
CA HIS A 275 5.07 21.49 -0.47
C HIS A 275 3.90 21.78 0.49
N GLU A 276 2.75 22.18 -0.04
CA GLU A 276 1.54 22.38 0.79
C GLU A 276 1.06 21.04 1.37
N LEU A 277 1.11 19.98 0.58
CA LEU A 277 0.78 18.63 1.02
C LEU A 277 1.76 18.13 2.08
N LEU A 278 3.06 18.28 1.85
CA LEU A 278 4.09 17.96 2.84
C LEU A 278 3.84 18.70 4.16
N ARG A 279 3.51 19.99 4.14
CA ARG A 279 3.13 20.77 5.34
C ARG A 279 1.84 20.30 6.00
N ALA A 280 0.90 19.75 5.24
CA ALA A 280 -0.41 19.33 5.75
C ALA A 280 -0.38 17.97 6.49
N ILE A 281 0.64 17.14 6.28
CA ILE A 281 0.85 15.92 7.06
C ILE A 281 1.28 16.30 8.48
N ASN A 282 0.91 15.53 9.49
CA ASN A 282 1.46 15.68 10.83
C ASN A 282 2.95 15.29 10.79
N ALA A 283 3.79 16.05 11.48
CA ALA A 283 5.24 15.83 11.46
C ALA A 283 5.64 14.41 11.85
N ASP A 284 4.87 13.75 12.73
CA ASP A 284 5.11 12.41 13.27
C ASP A 284 4.64 11.25 12.37
N ARG A 285 4.09 11.56 11.19
CA ARG A 285 3.47 10.59 10.26
C ARG A 285 4.05 10.64 8.85
N LEU A 286 5.11 11.41 8.67
CA LEU A 286 5.78 11.60 7.40
C LEU A 286 6.89 10.57 7.24
N LEU A 287 6.89 9.85 6.13
CA LEU A 287 7.92 8.90 5.72
C LEU A 287 8.52 9.35 4.37
N VAL A 288 9.68 8.80 4.04
CA VAL A 288 10.36 9.02 2.75
C VAL A 288 10.39 7.73 1.95
N GLU A 289 10.28 7.83 0.63
CA GLU A 289 10.40 6.68 -0.27
C GLU A 289 10.99 7.11 -1.63
N SER A 290 11.42 6.12 -2.41
CA SER A 290 11.83 6.33 -3.81
C SER A 290 10.74 5.96 -4.81
N ASP A 291 9.91 4.96 -4.51
CA ASP A 291 8.97 4.31 -5.44
C ASP A 291 9.65 3.83 -6.74
N PHE A 292 10.89 3.33 -6.62
CA PHE A 292 11.76 3.06 -7.76
C PHE A 292 12.17 1.60 -7.92
N SER A 293 12.31 1.15 -9.16
CA SER A 293 12.80 -0.19 -9.48
C SER A 293 14.32 -0.26 -9.70
N HIS A 294 14.93 0.83 -10.18
CA HIS A 294 16.37 0.88 -10.44
C HIS A 294 17.12 1.12 -9.14
N THR A 295 17.63 0.05 -8.55
CA THR A 295 18.26 0.03 -7.22
C THR A 295 19.48 0.94 -7.11
N SER A 296 20.19 1.20 -8.21
CA SER A 296 21.33 2.12 -8.26
C SER A 296 20.97 3.58 -8.02
N GLN A 297 19.67 3.94 -8.08
CA GLN A 297 19.19 5.31 -7.93
C GLN A 297 18.47 5.57 -6.60
N LEU A 298 18.27 4.56 -5.75
CA LEU A 298 17.48 4.70 -4.51
C LEU A 298 18.00 5.81 -3.61
N ASP A 299 19.31 5.86 -3.36
CA ASP A 299 19.94 6.89 -2.52
C ASP A 299 19.64 8.30 -3.03
N ALA A 300 19.75 8.51 -4.34
CA ALA A 300 19.51 9.81 -4.96
C ALA A 300 18.03 10.21 -4.88
N GLN A 301 17.12 9.26 -5.12
CA GLN A 301 15.68 9.51 -5.05
C GLN A 301 15.21 9.81 -3.63
N VAL A 302 15.66 9.02 -2.64
CA VAL A 302 15.36 9.28 -1.22
C VAL A 302 15.93 10.62 -0.78
N TRP A 303 17.15 10.96 -1.21
CA TRP A 303 17.76 12.25 -0.92
C TRP A 303 16.94 13.42 -1.48
N GLU A 304 16.46 13.32 -2.71
CA GLU A 304 15.64 14.35 -3.34
C GLU A 304 14.38 14.63 -2.51
N VAL A 305 13.64 13.59 -2.09
CA VAL A 305 12.46 13.77 -1.24
C VAL A 305 12.83 14.33 0.14
N PHE A 306 13.94 13.87 0.73
CA PHE A 306 14.44 14.44 1.98
C PHE A 306 14.67 15.95 1.89
N GLU A 307 15.26 16.44 0.79
CA GLU A 307 15.46 17.88 0.57
C GLU A 307 14.14 18.64 0.40
N GLU A 308 13.18 18.06 -0.32
CA GLU A 308 11.84 18.65 -0.47
C GLU A 308 11.10 18.75 0.87
N ILE A 309 11.26 17.76 1.76
CA ILE A 309 10.70 17.80 3.12
C ILE A 309 11.36 18.91 3.95
N CYS A 310 12.70 19.01 3.93
CA CYS A 310 13.42 20.07 4.63
C CYS A 310 12.92 21.45 4.22
N GLU A 311 12.80 21.70 2.91
CA GLU A 311 12.35 22.99 2.38
C GLU A 311 10.89 23.27 2.71
N ALA A 312 9.99 22.31 2.47
CA ALA A 312 8.57 22.51 2.70
C ALA A 312 8.26 22.79 4.18
N ARG A 313 9.01 22.20 5.10
CA ARG A 313 8.85 22.32 6.55
C ARG A 313 9.69 23.39 7.21
N GLU A 314 10.63 23.99 6.47
CA GLU A 314 11.64 24.88 7.03
C GLU A 314 12.47 24.22 8.14
N TRP A 315 12.77 22.92 8.00
CA TRP A 315 13.57 22.16 8.96
C TRP A 315 15.05 22.16 8.55
N SER A 316 15.94 22.18 9.54
CA SER A 316 17.35 21.83 9.32
C SER A 316 17.50 20.36 8.90
N ALA A 317 18.64 20.01 8.30
CA ALA A 317 18.88 18.63 7.89
C ALA A 317 18.88 17.68 9.10
N GLU A 318 19.46 18.13 10.21
CA GLU A 318 19.53 17.40 11.48
C GLU A 318 18.14 17.17 12.10
N GLU A 319 17.29 18.21 12.15
CA GLU A 319 15.92 18.07 12.64
C GLU A 319 15.09 17.15 11.73
N CYS A 320 15.24 17.28 10.41
CA CYS A 320 14.50 16.48 9.45
C CYS A 320 14.85 14.99 9.56
N VAL A 321 16.14 14.65 9.60
CA VAL A 321 16.55 13.24 9.71
C VAL A 321 16.15 12.64 11.05
N GLU A 322 16.26 13.38 12.15
CA GLU A 322 15.82 12.92 13.48
C GLU A 322 14.31 12.63 13.49
N GLN A 323 13.52 13.53 12.90
CA GLN A 323 12.07 13.36 12.82
C GLN A 323 11.70 12.16 11.93
N LEU A 324 12.28 12.04 10.73
CA LEU A 324 11.97 10.93 9.82
C LEU A 324 12.41 9.57 10.36
N GLU A 325 13.57 9.50 11.02
CA GLU A 325 14.03 8.27 11.68
C GLU A 325 13.09 7.88 12.83
N THR A 326 12.65 8.86 13.64
CA THR A 326 11.66 8.64 14.71
C THR A 326 10.33 8.15 14.14
N ASN A 327 9.87 8.75 13.04
CA ASN A 327 8.63 8.35 12.38
C ASN A 327 8.71 6.93 11.83
N TRP A 328 9.86 6.55 11.25
CA TRP A 328 10.08 5.20 10.76
C TRP A 328 10.03 4.17 11.88
N ARG A 329 10.70 4.43 13.01
CA ARG A 329 10.61 3.56 14.20
C ARG A 329 9.17 3.42 14.68
N LYS A 330 8.46 4.54 14.81
CA LYS A 330 7.05 4.56 15.20
C LYS A 330 6.15 3.77 14.24
N PHE A 331 6.40 3.88 12.93
CA PHE A 331 5.63 3.12 11.92
C PHE A 331 5.75 1.61 12.11
N LEU A 332 6.93 1.12 12.53
CA LEU A 332 7.20 -0.29 12.79
C LEU A 332 6.77 -0.78 14.20
N GLU A 333 6.32 0.12 15.06
CA GLU A 333 5.79 -0.22 16.38
C GLU A 333 4.29 -0.52 16.30
N LEU A 334 3.84 -1.55 17.01
CA LEU A 334 2.41 -1.80 17.18
C LEU A 334 1.81 -0.79 18.15
N GLU A 335 0.66 -0.23 17.79
CA GLU A 335 -0.09 0.63 18.70
C GLU A 335 -0.64 -0.21 19.86
N PRO A 336 -0.49 0.24 21.12
CA PRO A 336 -1.09 -0.43 22.27
C PRO A 336 -2.59 -0.60 22.09
N ASP A 337 -3.15 -1.71 22.57
CA ASP A 337 -4.59 -1.92 22.57
C ASP A 337 -5.31 -0.72 23.21
N GLY A 338 -6.10 0.01 22.40
CA GLY A 338 -7.10 0.93 22.93
C GLY A 338 -6.95 2.43 22.64
N MET A 339 -5.96 2.92 21.89
CA MET A 339 -5.97 4.33 21.47
C MET A 339 -7.05 4.64 20.39
N GLY A 340 -7.53 3.61 19.70
CA GLY A 340 -8.57 3.69 18.67
C GLY A 340 -9.98 3.33 19.15
N GLY A 341 -10.24 3.26 20.47
CA GLY A 341 -11.51 2.84 21.04
C GLY A 341 -12.69 3.44 20.29
N ARG A 342 -13.63 2.59 19.87
CA ARG A 342 -14.93 2.99 19.29
C ARG A 342 -15.45 4.17 20.10
N ARG A 343 -15.40 5.40 19.55
CA ARG A 343 -16.13 6.53 20.15
C ARG A 343 -17.60 6.12 20.11
N GLN A 344 -18.13 5.70 21.26
CA GLN A 344 -19.54 5.36 21.39
C GLN A 344 -20.38 6.48 20.77
N THR A 345 -21.29 6.11 19.89
CA THR A 345 -22.15 7.10 19.26
C THR A 345 -23.02 7.77 20.34
N LYS A 346 -23.48 9.01 20.09
CA LYS A 346 -24.36 9.73 21.02
C LYS A 346 -25.64 8.94 21.35
N LYS A 347 -26.07 8.05 20.43
CA LYS A 347 -27.18 7.11 20.59
C LYS A 347 -26.83 5.98 21.56
N GLN A 348 -25.63 5.41 21.46
CA GLN A 348 -25.14 4.33 22.32
C GLN A 348 -24.94 4.81 23.77
N ARG A 349 -24.38 6.01 23.96
CA ARG A 349 -24.29 6.67 25.27
C ARG A 349 -25.65 6.98 25.91
N ARG A 350 -26.69 7.16 25.10
CA ARG A 350 -28.06 7.38 25.59
C ARG A 350 -28.75 6.07 25.97
N LEU A 351 -28.51 5.00 25.22
CA LEU A 351 -29.04 3.67 25.52
C LEU A 351 -28.45 3.14 26.84
N GLU A 352 -27.13 3.23 27.01
CA GLU A 352 -26.45 2.77 28.23
C GLU A 352 -26.84 3.61 29.46
N LYS A 353 -27.02 4.93 29.30
CA LYS A 353 -27.55 5.78 30.37
C LYS A 353 -29.02 5.51 30.71
N GLY A 354 -29.80 5.01 29.75
CA GLY A 354 -31.18 4.60 29.97
C GLY A 354 -31.25 3.27 30.70
N GLN A 355 -30.46 2.29 30.28
CA GLN A 355 -30.37 0.97 30.90
C GLN A 355 -29.80 1.02 32.32
N ALA A 356 -28.78 1.87 32.55
CA ALA A 356 -28.24 2.08 33.90
C ALA A 356 -29.18 2.88 34.82
N ALA A 357 -30.20 3.56 34.30
CA ALA A 357 -31.23 4.20 35.11
C ALA A 357 -32.35 3.20 35.46
N GLU A 358 -32.74 2.34 34.51
CA GLU A 358 -33.72 1.25 34.74
C GLU A 358 -33.19 0.20 35.74
N GLU A 359 -31.89 -0.15 35.69
CA GLU A 359 -31.29 -1.08 36.67
C GLU A 359 -31.21 -0.50 38.10
N VAL A 360 -31.17 0.84 38.26
CA VAL A 360 -31.15 1.46 39.58
C VAL A 360 -32.57 1.53 40.18
N ASP A 361 -33.58 1.77 39.34
CA ASP A 361 -34.98 1.78 39.76
C ASP A 361 -35.49 0.35 40.10
N GLU A 362 -35.04 -0.70 39.41
CA GLU A 362 -35.42 -2.09 39.73
C GLU A 362 -34.82 -2.60 41.06
N VAL A 363 -33.65 -2.09 41.48
CA VAL A 363 -33.01 -2.48 42.74
C VAL A 363 -33.62 -1.79 43.96
N GLU A 364 -34.24 -0.61 43.80
CA GLU A 364 -34.98 0.06 44.89
C GLU A 364 -36.37 -0.56 45.15
N GLU A 365 -37.01 -1.19 44.16
CA GLU A 365 -38.32 -1.83 44.34
C GLU A 365 -38.28 -3.25 44.94
N SER A 366 -37.11 -3.91 44.98
CA SER A 366 -37.01 -5.32 45.38
C SER A 366 -36.66 -5.57 46.86
N ASN A 367 -36.76 -4.58 47.75
CA ASN A 367 -36.43 -4.75 49.17
C ASN A 367 -37.66 -4.62 50.09
N PRO A 368 -38.47 -5.68 50.28
CA PRO A 368 -39.57 -5.66 51.24
C PRO A 368 -39.04 -5.88 52.68
N LYS A 369 -39.59 -5.08 53.60
CA LYS A 369 -39.42 -5.20 55.06
C LYS A 369 -39.92 -6.52 55.63
#